data_AF-H5YJP6-F1
#
_entry.id   AF-H5YJP6-F1
#
_cell.length_a   1.000
_cell.length_b   1.000
_cell.length_c   1.000
_cell.angle_alpha   90.00
_cell.angle_beta   90.00
_cell.angle_gamma   90.00
#
_symmetry.space_group_name_H-M   'P 1'
#
loop_
_entity.id
_entity.type
_entity.pdbx_description
1 polymer ?
#
loop_
_entity_poly.entity_id
_entity_poly.type
_entity_poly.pdbx_seq_one_letter_code
_entity_poly.pdbx_strand_id
1 'polypeptide(L)'
;MFGNWRIGSVNGALLATYFIPAWTLVAFNIMVAPVHGLYERPSVAVALFLSDHLHMAGMDTVRAAWLLALGRLTVVAFFAIYLALLCIPRVRNNGGSDEALGIALAIGSLISFASMIMASKVGEMAALRLHATELLLLLGAAIVVVIEGPAAAPKIVQKPVEATPPLGLEQAELLHNR
;
A
#
# COMPACT_ATOMS: atom_id res chain seq x y z
N MET A 1 1.31 -25.14 6.43
CA MET A 1 0.33 -24.33 5.65
C MET A 1 0.92 -23.04 5.08
N PHE A 2 2.26 -22.86 5.00
CA PHE A 2 2.92 -21.65 4.47
C PHE A 2 3.69 -21.85 3.15
N GLY A 3 3.69 -23.06 2.57
CA GLY A 3 4.62 -23.43 1.49
C GLY A 3 4.49 -22.69 0.16
N ASN A 4 3.41 -21.92 -0.07
CA ASN A 4 3.15 -21.22 -1.33
C ASN A 4 3.03 -19.69 -1.21
N TRP A 5 3.34 -19.09 -0.04
CA TRP A 5 3.29 -17.63 0.09
C TRP A 5 4.62 -17.01 -0.34
N ARG A 6 4.53 -15.97 -1.18
CA ARG A 6 5.68 -15.12 -1.54
C ARG A 6 6.15 -14.34 -0.32
N ILE A 7 7.45 -14.09 -0.21
CA ILE A 7 8.02 -13.35 0.93
C ILE A 7 7.50 -11.91 0.94
N GLY A 8 7.28 -11.31 -0.24
CA GLY A 8 6.70 -9.98 -0.40
C GLY A 8 5.27 -9.91 0.14
N SER A 9 4.47 -10.97 -0.04
CA SER A 9 3.11 -11.04 0.48
C SER A 9 3.06 -11.14 2.00
N VAL A 10 3.94 -11.95 2.60
CA VAL A 10 4.03 -12.05 4.06
C VAL A 10 4.50 -10.71 4.65
N ASN A 11 5.55 -10.13 4.07
CA ASN A 11 6.13 -8.87 4.55
C ASN A 11 5.13 -7.71 4.44
N GLY A 12 4.45 -7.59 3.29
CA GLY A 12 3.40 -6.61 3.10
C GLY A 12 2.26 -6.75 4.11
N ALA A 13 1.86 -7.98 4.45
CA ALA A 13 0.82 -8.22 5.45
C ALA A 13 1.26 -7.79 6.86
N LEU A 14 2.51 -8.08 7.23
CA LEU A 14 3.08 -7.65 8.52
C LEU A 14 3.13 -6.13 8.62
N LEU A 15 3.57 -5.45 7.56
CA LEU A 15 3.56 -4.00 7.49
C LEU A 15 2.15 -3.44 7.62
N ALA A 16 1.19 -3.96 6.86
CA ALA A 16 -0.19 -3.49 6.92
C ALA A 16 -0.76 -3.64 8.33
N THR A 17 -0.49 -4.76 9.00
CA THR A 17 -0.95 -5.01 10.38
C THR A 17 -0.35 -4.03 11.39
N TYR A 18 0.86 -3.51 11.14
CA TYR A 18 1.48 -2.47 11.97
C TYR A 18 0.99 -1.06 11.62
N PHE A 19 1.02 -0.69 10.34
CA PHE A 19 0.76 0.67 9.88
C PHE A 19 -0.72 1.05 9.97
N ILE A 20 -1.65 0.12 9.74
CA ILE A 20 -3.09 0.40 9.86
C ILE A 20 -3.42 0.94 11.27
N PRO A 21 -3.19 0.21 12.38
CA PRO A 21 -3.54 0.74 13.69
C PRO A 21 -2.69 1.97 14.07
N ALA A 22 -1.39 1.96 13.77
CA ALA A 22 -0.49 3.06 14.14
C ALA A 22 -0.89 4.38 13.47
N TRP A 23 -1.13 4.38 12.16
CA TRP A 23 -1.44 5.60 11.42
C TRP A 23 -2.91 6.00 11.52
N THR A 24 -3.84 5.04 11.68
CA THR A 24 -5.24 5.34 11.96
C THR A 24 -5.39 6.08 13.28
N LEU A 25 -4.70 5.66 14.35
CA LEU A 25 -4.77 6.34 15.64
C LEU A 25 -4.34 7.81 15.52
N VAL A 26 -3.23 8.08 14.85
CA VAL A 26 -2.75 9.46 14.72
C VAL A 26 -3.68 10.30 13.84
N ALA A 27 -4.16 9.75 12.72
CA ALA A 27 -5.12 10.45 11.87
C ALA A 27 -6.43 10.73 12.61
N PHE A 28 -6.89 9.80 13.45
CA PHE A 28 -8.08 9.97 14.28
C PHE A 28 -7.91 11.07 15.33
N ASN A 29 -6.77 11.10 16.03
CA ASN A 29 -6.46 12.17 16.99
C ASN A 29 -6.46 13.56 16.32
N ILE A 30 -5.90 13.66 15.10
CA ILE A 30 -5.94 14.91 14.32
C ILE A 30 -7.36 15.26 13.86
N MET A 31 -8.20 14.28 13.50
CA MET A 31 -9.59 14.56 13.11
C MET A 31 -10.43 15.08 14.28
N VAL A 32 -10.27 14.50 15.47
CA VAL A 32 -11.03 14.90 16.67
C VAL A 32 -10.51 16.23 17.24
N ALA A 33 -9.19 16.39 17.33
CA ALA A 33 -8.55 17.57 17.90
C ALA A 33 -7.34 17.99 17.04
N PRO A 34 -7.54 18.77 15.96
CA PRO A 34 -6.50 19.03 14.96
C PRO A 34 -5.25 19.70 15.52
N VAL A 35 -5.43 20.65 16.43
CA VAL A 35 -4.30 21.32 17.08
C VAL A 35 -3.59 20.34 18.01
N HIS A 36 -4.29 19.69 18.94
CA HIS A 36 -3.66 18.78 19.90
C HIS A 36 -2.99 17.59 19.21
N GLY A 37 -3.70 16.92 18.29
CA GLY A 37 -3.20 15.79 17.53
C GLY A 37 -1.98 16.11 16.69
N LEU A 38 -1.86 17.34 16.15
CA LEU A 38 -0.67 17.75 15.41
C LEU A 38 0.57 17.87 16.31
N TYR A 39 0.40 18.28 17.58
CA TYR A 39 1.47 18.41 18.56
C TYR A 39 1.79 17.12 19.34
N GLU A 40 1.13 16.01 19.04
CA GLU A 40 1.54 14.71 19.57
C GLU A 40 2.89 14.27 18.99
N ARG A 41 3.63 13.43 19.73
CA ARG A 41 4.97 12.93 19.33
C ARG A 41 5.07 12.48 17.85
N PRO A 42 4.07 11.84 17.22
CA PRO A 42 4.15 11.40 15.83
C PRO A 42 4.05 12.50 14.77
N SER A 43 3.74 13.74 15.14
CA SER A 43 3.54 14.86 14.20
C SER A 43 4.07 16.21 14.71
N VAL A 44 4.57 16.29 15.94
CA VAL A 44 5.07 17.52 16.55
C VAL A 44 6.15 18.20 15.70
N ALA A 45 7.04 17.41 15.10
CA ALA A 45 8.07 17.91 14.19
C ALA A 45 7.49 18.63 12.96
N VAL A 46 6.39 18.10 12.41
CA VAL A 46 5.69 18.72 11.26
C VAL A 46 5.02 20.02 11.71
N ALA A 47 4.42 20.02 12.91
CA ALA A 47 3.79 21.21 13.50
C ALA A 47 4.77 22.37 13.64
N LEU A 48 5.91 22.09 14.28
CA LEU A 48 6.97 23.06 14.54
C LEU A 48 7.61 23.53 13.23
N PHE A 49 7.83 22.62 12.27
CA PHE A 49 8.38 23.02 10.97
C PHE A 49 7.45 23.97 10.20
N LEU A 50 6.14 23.66 10.16
CA LEU A 50 5.16 24.53 9.51
C LEU A 50 5.03 25.90 10.18
N SER A 51 5.09 25.93 11.51
CA SER A 51 5.07 27.17 12.28
C SER A 51 6.33 28.00 12.03
N ASP A 52 7.51 27.40 12.19
CA ASP A 52 8.77 28.14 12.26
C ASP A 52 9.37 28.47 10.88
N HIS A 53 9.10 27.65 9.86
CA HIS A 53 9.71 27.83 8.52
C HIS A 53 8.73 28.34 7.49
N LEU A 54 7.45 27.98 7.61
CA LEU A 54 6.40 28.40 6.66
C LEU A 54 5.52 29.52 7.22
N HIS A 55 5.75 29.95 8.47
CA HIS A 55 4.96 30.95 9.19
C HIS A 55 3.45 30.67 9.16
N MET A 56 3.07 29.39 9.06
CA MET A 56 1.67 28.99 9.05
C MET A 56 1.16 29.05 10.50
N ALA A 57 0.11 29.84 10.75
CA ALA A 57 -0.47 30.01 12.08
C ALA A 57 -2.00 29.90 12.04
N GLY A 58 -2.60 29.56 13.18
CA GLY A 58 -4.05 29.52 13.34
C GLY A 58 -4.73 28.50 12.41
N MET A 59 -5.52 28.98 11.45
CA MET A 59 -6.33 28.12 10.60
C MET A 59 -5.50 27.31 9.59
N ASP A 60 -4.35 27.83 9.17
CA ASP A 60 -3.54 27.19 8.14
C ASP A 60 -2.78 25.96 8.67
N THR A 61 -2.41 25.95 9.95
CA THR A 61 -1.85 24.75 10.60
C THR A 61 -2.90 23.65 10.78
N VAL A 62 -4.15 24.02 11.06
CA VAL A 62 -5.28 23.08 11.13
C VAL A 62 -5.53 22.43 9.77
N ARG A 63 -5.54 23.21 8.68
CA ARG A 63 -5.67 22.69 7.32
C ARG A 63 -4.53 21.74 6.97
N ALA A 64 -3.30 22.11 7.30
CA ALA A 64 -2.15 21.24 7.09
C ALA A 64 -2.22 19.95 7.91
N ALA A 65 -2.71 20.01 9.15
CA ALA A 65 -2.95 18.83 9.97
C ALA A 65 -3.95 17.89 9.29
N TRP A 66 -5.05 18.41 8.76
CA TRP A 66 -6.01 17.61 8.00
C TRP A 66 -5.43 17.03 6.72
N LEU A 67 -4.59 17.76 5.99
CA LEU A 67 -3.89 17.23 4.81
C LEU A 67 -2.92 16.10 5.19
N LEU A 68 -2.22 16.23 6.32
CA LEU A 68 -1.35 15.18 6.85
C LEU A 68 -2.16 13.94 7.27
N ALA A 69 -3.27 14.15 7.99
CA ALA A 69 -4.17 13.07 8.39
C ALA A 69 -4.75 12.36 7.17
N LEU A 70 -5.20 13.12 6.16
CA LEU A 70 -5.68 12.57 4.89
C LEU A 70 -4.59 11.75 4.20
N GLY A 71 -3.36 12.27 4.11
CA GLY A 71 -2.23 11.54 3.54
C GLY A 71 -1.91 10.24 4.29
N ARG A 72 -2.03 10.22 5.62
CA ARG A 72 -1.87 8.98 6.39
C ARG A 72 -3.02 8.00 6.16
N LEU A 73 -4.26 8.50 6.09
CA LEU A 73 -5.43 7.65 5.84
C LEU A 73 -5.44 7.04 4.44
N THR A 74 -4.92 7.72 3.41
CA THR A 74 -4.81 7.12 2.08
C THR A 74 -3.89 5.91 2.09
N VAL A 75 -2.73 6.01 2.76
CA VAL A 75 -1.80 4.89 2.94
C VAL A 75 -2.47 3.75 3.70
N VAL A 76 -3.18 4.05 4.80
CA VAL A 76 -3.97 3.04 5.53
C VAL A 76 -5.00 2.37 4.64
N ALA A 77 -5.73 3.14 3.82
CA ALA A 77 -6.75 2.60 2.92
C ALA A 77 -6.16 1.64 1.90
N PHE A 78 -5.02 1.98 1.28
CA PHE A 78 -4.33 1.07 0.36
C PHE A 78 -3.79 -0.19 1.05
N PHE A 79 -3.28 -0.09 2.28
CA PHE A 79 -2.90 -1.26 3.07
C PHE A 79 -4.11 -2.14 3.44
N ALA A 80 -5.25 -1.54 3.76
CA ALA A 80 -6.48 -2.27 4.06
C ALA A 80 -7.04 -2.97 2.81
N ILE A 81 -7.03 -2.30 1.66
CA ILE A 81 -7.37 -2.90 0.36
C ILE A 81 -6.43 -4.06 0.06
N TYR A 82 -5.12 -3.85 0.23
CA TYR A 82 -4.12 -4.90 0.05
C TYR A 82 -4.44 -6.15 0.90
N LEU A 83 -4.69 -5.98 2.20
CA LEU A 83 -5.06 -7.09 3.08
C LEU A 83 -6.37 -7.76 2.66
N ALA A 84 -7.38 -6.98 2.29
CA ALA A 84 -8.65 -7.52 1.80
C ALA A 84 -8.45 -8.37 0.54
N LEU A 85 -7.67 -7.89 -0.43
CA LEU A 85 -7.35 -8.61 -1.66
C LEU A 85 -6.47 -9.85 -1.39
N LEU A 86 -5.57 -9.77 -0.41
CA LEU A 86 -4.71 -10.88 -0.01
C LEU A 86 -5.52 -12.03 0.63
N CYS A 87 -6.59 -11.71 1.36
CA CYS A 87 -7.53 -12.68 1.92
C CYS A 87 -8.39 -13.37 0.86
N ILE A 88 -8.55 -12.77 -0.34
CA ILE A 88 -9.33 -13.34 -1.44
C ILE A 88 -8.43 -14.25 -2.29
N PRO A 89 -8.59 -15.59 -2.25
CA PRO A 89 -7.67 -16.50 -2.93
C PRO A 89 -7.57 -16.29 -4.44
N ARG A 90 -8.68 -15.86 -5.06
CA ARG A 90 -8.78 -15.59 -6.51
C ARG A 90 -7.91 -14.42 -6.96
N VAL A 91 -7.84 -13.35 -6.15
CA VAL A 91 -7.06 -12.15 -6.48
C VAL A 91 -5.60 -12.36 -6.12
N ARG A 92 -5.33 -12.99 -4.96
CA ARG A 92 -3.98 -13.34 -4.52
C ARG A 92 -3.21 -14.17 -5.56
N ASN A 93 -3.84 -15.21 -6.11
CA ASN A 93 -3.17 -16.09 -7.08
C ASN A 93 -2.88 -15.41 -8.42
N ASN A 94 -3.55 -14.30 -8.73
CA ASN A 94 -3.35 -13.52 -9.95
C ASN A 94 -2.43 -12.31 -9.76
N GLY A 95 -1.87 -12.10 -8.56
CA GLY A 95 -0.99 -10.95 -8.26
C GLY A 95 -1.70 -9.60 -8.15
N GLY A 96 -3.04 -9.57 -8.10
CA GLY A 96 -3.80 -8.31 -8.11
C GLY A 96 -3.68 -7.46 -6.83
N SER A 97 -3.10 -8.01 -5.76
CA SER A 97 -2.81 -7.26 -4.53
C SER A 97 -1.55 -6.40 -4.63
N ASP A 98 -0.62 -6.72 -5.53
CA ASP A 98 0.73 -6.15 -5.52
C ASP A 98 0.73 -4.65 -5.90
N GLU A 99 -0.24 -4.21 -6.71
CA GLU A 99 -0.40 -2.81 -7.08
C GLU A 99 -0.81 -1.94 -5.89
N ALA A 100 -1.79 -2.39 -5.10
CA ALA A 100 -2.22 -1.69 -3.89
C ALA A 100 -1.09 -1.58 -2.87
N LEU A 101 -0.30 -2.65 -2.72
CA LEU A 101 0.90 -2.63 -1.86
C LEU A 101 1.93 -1.62 -2.37
N GLY A 102 2.21 -1.61 -3.68
CA GLY A 102 3.15 -0.67 -4.29
C GLY A 102 2.75 0.80 -4.06
N ILE A 103 1.47 1.12 -4.23
CA ILE A 103 0.95 2.48 -4.00
C ILE A 103 1.08 2.85 -2.51
N ALA A 104 0.72 1.95 -1.59
CA ALA A 104 0.87 2.20 -0.15
C ALA A 104 2.33 2.48 0.23
N LEU A 105 3.28 1.68 -0.29
CA LEU A 105 4.71 1.84 -0.03
C LEU A 105 5.24 3.15 -0.62
N ALA A 106 4.84 3.52 -1.84
CA ALA A 106 5.28 4.77 -2.47
C ALA A 106 4.81 6.00 -1.70
N ILE A 107 3.52 6.09 -1.38
CA ILE A 107 2.97 7.24 -0.65
C ILE A 107 3.46 7.24 0.80
N GLY A 108 3.47 6.09 1.47
CA GLY A 108 3.92 5.97 2.85
C GLY A 108 5.39 6.35 3.03
N SER A 109 6.26 5.91 2.12
CA SER A 109 7.68 6.26 2.14
C SER A 109 7.89 7.76 1.89
N LEU A 110 7.15 8.36 0.95
CA LEU A 110 7.20 9.80 0.70
C LEU A 110 6.79 10.61 1.94
N ILE A 111 5.69 10.25 2.59
CA ILE A 111 5.22 10.92 3.81
C ILE A 111 6.21 10.77 4.96
N SER A 112 6.72 9.55 5.17
CA SER A 112 7.72 9.27 6.23
C SER A 112 9.02 10.03 5.97
N PHE A 113 9.47 10.09 4.71
CA PHE A 113 10.65 10.83 4.30
C PHE A 113 10.50 12.34 4.52
N ALA A 114 9.40 12.93 4.06
CA ALA A 114 9.12 14.35 4.25
C ALA A 114 9.06 14.70 5.76
N SER A 115 8.37 13.88 6.55
CA SER A 115 8.25 14.07 8.00
C SER A 115 9.60 13.92 8.71
N MET A 116 10.45 12.99 8.27
CA MET A 116 11.82 12.84 8.77
C MET A 116 12.68 14.07 8.47
N ILE A 117 12.61 14.62 7.26
CA ILE A 117 13.31 15.87 6.90
C ILE A 117 12.85 17.02 7.79
N MET A 118 11.54 17.20 7.96
CA MET A 118 10.99 18.24 8.85
C MET A 118 11.50 18.07 10.28
N ALA A 119 11.48 16.84 10.82
CA ALA A 119 12.03 16.54 12.14
C ALA A 119 13.53 16.85 12.26
N SER A 120 14.32 16.57 11.22
CA SER A 120 15.74 16.92 11.18
C SER A 120 16.01 18.41 11.22
N LYS A 121 15.12 19.23 10.64
CA LYS A 121 15.25 20.68 10.60
C LYS A 121 14.90 21.33 11.93
N VAL A 122 13.90 20.78 12.62
CA VAL A 122 13.45 21.27 13.93
C VAL A 122 14.31 20.76 15.08
N GLY A 123 15.05 19.65 14.88
CA GLY A 123 15.90 19.06 15.93
C GLY A 123 15.15 18.09 16.87
N GLU A 124 13.94 17.69 16.51
CA GLU A 124 13.12 16.75 17.28
C GLU A 124 13.60 15.30 17.08
N MET A 125 14.60 14.89 17.86
CA MET A 125 15.26 13.59 17.73
C MET A 125 14.32 12.39 17.92
N ALA A 126 13.28 12.54 18.76
CA ALA A 126 12.30 11.48 18.97
C ALA A 126 11.42 11.27 17.73
N ALA A 127 10.92 12.35 17.14
CA ALA A 127 10.12 12.31 15.90
C ALA A 127 10.97 11.87 14.70
N LEU A 128 12.22 12.32 14.63
CA LEU A 128 13.17 11.91 13.59
C LEU A 128 13.39 10.40 13.61
N ARG A 129 13.65 9.81 14.79
CA ARG A 129 13.84 8.37 14.93
C ARG A 129 12.59 7.60 14.53
N LEU A 130 11.40 8.08 14.92
CA LEU A 130 10.14 7.46 14.55
C LEU A 130 9.99 7.41 13.03
N HIS A 131 10.07 8.55 12.35
CA HIS A 131 9.91 8.61 10.89
C HIS A 131 11.01 7.87 10.13
N ALA A 132 12.23 7.85 10.67
CA ALA A 132 13.31 7.02 10.12
C ALA A 132 12.98 5.53 10.21
N THR A 133 12.45 5.05 11.34
CA THR A 133 12.05 3.65 11.48
C THR A 133 10.87 3.29 10.57
N GLU A 134 9.88 4.17 10.43
CA GLU A 134 8.76 3.99 9.51
C GLU A 134 9.25 3.92 8.06
N LEU A 135 10.15 4.82 7.66
CA LEU A 135 10.77 4.83 6.34
C LEU A 135 11.56 3.55 6.07
N LEU A 136 12.37 3.08 7.03
CA LEU A 136 13.15 1.85 6.89
C LEU A 136 12.25 0.63 6.72
N LEU A 137 11.16 0.55 7.47
CA LEU A 137 10.17 -0.52 7.34
C LEU A 137 9.53 -0.55 5.95
N LEU A 138 9.11 0.63 5.45
CA LEU A 138 8.46 0.75 4.14
C LEU A 138 9.46 0.50 2.99
N LEU A 139 10.66 1.07 3.05
CA LEU A 139 11.70 0.82 2.04
C LEU A 139 12.16 -0.63 2.03
N GLY A 140 12.30 -1.26 3.21
CA GLY A 140 12.65 -2.67 3.31
C GLY A 140 11.66 -3.56 2.57
N ALA A 141 10.36 -3.32 2.72
CA ALA A 141 9.37 -4.06 1.94
C ALA A 141 9.34 -3.70 0.46
N ALA A 142 9.54 -2.41 0.11
CA ALA A 142 9.64 -2.01 -1.28
C ALA A 142 10.79 -2.73 -2.00
N ILE A 143 11.94 -2.86 -1.35
CA ILE A 143 13.09 -3.61 -1.88
C ILE A 143 12.73 -5.09 -2.10
N VAL A 144 12.07 -5.73 -1.13
CA VAL A 144 11.63 -7.13 -1.28
C VAL A 144 10.69 -7.31 -2.48
N VAL A 145 9.71 -6.40 -2.65
CA VAL A 145 8.77 -6.42 -3.78
C VAL A 145 9.49 -6.25 -5.11
N VAL A 146 10.46 -5.32 -5.19
CA VAL A 146 11.27 -5.09 -6.39
C VAL A 146 12.12 -6.32 -6.75
N ILE A 147 12.72 -6.97 -5.75
CA ILE A 147 13.59 -8.13 -5.97
C ILE A 147 12.79 -9.37 -6.38
N GLU A 148 11.63 -9.63 -5.78
CA GLU A 148 10.80 -10.78 -6.16
C GLU A 148 10.20 -10.65 -7.57
N GLY A 149 10.02 -9.43 -8.07
CA GLY A 149 9.41 -9.16 -9.37
C GLY A 149 7.90 -9.43 -9.41
N PRO A 150 7.22 -9.13 -10.53
CA PRO A 150 5.78 -9.37 -10.67
C PRO A 150 5.45 -10.86 -10.60
N ALA A 151 4.35 -11.24 -9.95
CA ALA A 151 3.85 -12.61 -10.01
C ALA A 151 3.69 -13.01 -11.49
N ALA A 152 4.32 -14.11 -11.90
CA ALA A 152 4.21 -14.60 -13.28
C ALA A 152 2.71 -14.76 -13.60
N ALA A 153 2.25 -14.05 -14.64
CA ALA A 153 0.88 -14.18 -15.12
C ALA A 153 0.58 -15.68 -15.27
N PRO A 154 -0.61 -16.16 -14.84
CA PRO A 154 -0.96 -17.56 -14.99
C PRO A 154 -0.72 -17.89 -16.46
N LYS A 155 0.23 -18.80 -16.70
CA LYS A 155 0.49 -19.34 -18.02
C LYS A 155 -0.88 -19.81 -18.45
N ILE A 156 -1.53 -19.08 -19.36
CA ILE A 156 -2.65 -19.63 -20.10
C ILE A 156 -1.96 -20.81 -20.76
N VAL A 157 -2.13 -21.98 -20.17
CA VAL A 157 -1.92 -23.21 -20.88
C VAL A 157 -2.94 -23.05 -21.98
N GLN A 158 -2.49 -22.48 -23.10
CA GLN A 158 -3.00 -22.84 -24.40
C GLN A 158 -2.82 -24.34 -24.39
N LYS A 159 -3.83 -25.03 -23.86
CA LYS A 159 -4.08 -26.41 -24.19
C LYS A 159 -4.00 -26.33 -25.71
N PRO A 160 -3.02 -26.99 -26.35
CA PRO A 160 -3.06 -27.11 -27.80
C PRO A 160 -4.51 -27.50 -28.08
N VAL A 161 -5.16 -26.75 -28.97
CA VAL A 161 -6.39 -27.26 -29.56
C VAL A 161 -5.93 -28.53 -30.25
N GLU A 162 -5.96 -29.61 -29.49
CA GLU A 162 -5.79 -30.98 -29.92
C GLU A 162 -6.89 -31.09 -30.96
N ALA A 163 -6.46 -31.13 -32.21
CA ALA A 163 -7.31 -31.02 -33.37
C ALA A 163 -8.49 -31.95 -33.17
N THR A 164 -9.65 -31.37 -32.87
CA THR A 164 -10.91 -32.08 -32.87
C THR A 164 -11.02 -32.68 -34.27
N PRO A 165 -11.02 -34.01 -34.45
CA PRO A 165 -11.32 -34.56 -35.76
C PRO A 165 -12.68 -34.01 -36.19
N PRO A 166 -12.87 -33.60 -37.45
CA PRO A 166 -14.11 -32.97 -37.88
C PRO A 166 -15.28 -33.95 -37.65
N LEU A 167 -16.05 -33.71 -36.60
CA LEU A 167 -17.25 -34.43 -36.26
C LEU A 167 -18.33 -34.06 -37.29
N GLY A 168 -18.50 -34.92 -38.28
CA GLY A 168 -19.81 -35.50 -38.59
C GLY A 168 -20.88 -34.62 -39.25
N LEU A 169 -20.53 -33.52 -39.92
CA LEU A 169 -21.49 -32.75 -40.72
C LEU A 169 -21.53 -33.13 -42.21
N GLU A 170 -20.54 -33.86 -42.73
CA GLU A 170 -20.51 -34.31 -44.14
C GLU A 170 -21.30 -35.62 -44.38
N GLN A 171 -21.59 -36.40 -43.33
CA GLN A 171 -22.22 -37.72 -43.50
C GLN A 171 -23.75 -37.64 -43.68
N ALA A 172 -24.37 -36.52 -43.32
CA ALA A 172 -25.83 -36.34 -43.39
C ALA A 172 -26.31 -35.92 -44.79
N GLU A 173 -25.45 -35.30 -45.61
CA GLU A 173 -25.82 -34.74 -46.91
C GLU A 173 -25.76 -35.79 -48.06
N LEU A 174 -25.00 -36.87 -47.88
CA LEU A 174 -24.85 -37.95 -48.88
C LEU A 174 -25.95 -39.03 -48.84
N LEU A 175 -26.88 -39.00 -47.89
CA LEU A 175 -27.96 -40.00 -47.77
C LEU A 175 -29.27 -39.60 -48.47
N HIS A 176 -29.39 -38.37 -49.00
CA HIS A 176 -30.64 -37.85 -49.56
C HIS A 176 -30.64 -37.60 -51.07
N ASN A 177 -29.61 -38.02 -51.81
CA ASN A 177 -29.61 -37.94 -53.27
C ASN A 177 -29.36 -39.31 -53.91
N ARG A 178 -30.43 -40.09 -54.04
CA ARG A 178 -30.52 -41.24 -54.95
C ARG A 178 -31.90 -41.31 -55.57
#